data_AF-A0A935LQ17-F1
#
_entry.id   AF-A0A935LQ17-F1
#
_cell.length_a   1.000
_cell.length_b   1.000
_cell.length_c   1.000
_cell.angle_alpha   90.00
_cell.angle_beta   90.00
_cell.angle_gamma   90.00
#
_symmetry.space_group_name_H-M   'P 1'
#
loop_
_entity.id
_entity.type
_entity.pdbx_description
1 polymer ?
#
loop_
_entity_poly.entity_id
_entity_poly.type
_entity_poly.pdbx_seq_one_letter_code
_entity_poly.pdbx_strand_id
1 'polypeptide(L)'
;MIRVRLIEEFIGIAGPMIDVRSPGEFAQGHIPGATSMPLFTDAERAIVGTLYKQQGRDVAMLEGLRIVGPKLASIVSEAKELAPEGRIRVHCWRGGERSGSVAWMLDKAGFAEVHTLKGGYKAFRNHVLAGFAAPLKLAVMGGYTGTGKTELLSHLRDLGQQTIDLEALANHKGSSYGAIGEAPQPTTEHFENLLWNATERMDVEKLIWVEDESQLIGRVKIPDAIFQQIRIAPCYFADVPREERAARLVADYGKYPKDQLAEATKRIEKRIGPQHCKTALEALANDDLFTVAMITLTYYDKTYLHGLGKRDPTCVTRVPASTKDMRAIAKKATEEYGEHEHH
;
A
#
# COMPACT_ATOMS: atom_id res chain seq x y z
N MET A 1 -14.33 -23.53 21.50
CA MET A 1 -13.52 -24.58 20.81
C MET A 1 -12.59 -23.91 19.82
N ILE A 2 -11.28 -24.13 19.93
CA ILE A 2 -10.28 -23.52 19.03
C ILE A 2 -10.31 -24.22 17.67
N ARG A 3 -10.37 -23.44 16.59
CA ARG A 3 -10.41 -23.96 15.20
C ARG A 3 -9.22 -23.43 14.40
N VAL A 4 -8.38 -24.34 13.93
CA VAL A 4 -7.26 -24.00 13.02
C VAL A 4 -7.81 -23.87 11.61
N ARG A 5 -7.51 -22.76 10.94
CA ARG A 5 -8.04 -22.40 9.61
C ARG A 5 -6.93 -22.31 8.57
N LEU A 6 -7.26 -22.71 7.34
CA LEU A 6 -6.47 -22.37 6.16
C LEU A 6 -6.60 -20.88 5.83
N ILE A 7 -5.76 -20.37 4.93
CA ILE A 7 -5.63 -18.93 4.66
C ILE A 7 -6.95 -18.33 4.19
N GLU A 8 -7.56 -18.90 3.13
CA GLU A 8 -8.83 -18.42 2.56
C GLU A 8 -9.96 -18.43 3.60
N GLU A 9 -10.10 -19.52 4.35
CA GLU A 9 -11.08 -19.61 5.45
C GLU A 9 -10.82 -18.55 6.53
N PHE A 10 -9.56 -18.36 6.93
CA PHE A 10 -9.20 -17.44 8.00
C PHE A 10 -9.48 -15.98 7.64
N ILE A 11 -9.22 -15.61 6.39
CA ILE A 11 -9.43 -14.25 5.87
C ILE A 11 -10.93 -13.97 5.70
N GLY A 12 -11.70 -14.94 5.17
CA GLY A 12 -13.14 -14.82 4.97
C GLY A 12 -13.99 -14.79 6.24
N ILE A 13 -13.45 -15.19 7.39
CA ILE A 13 -14.17 -15.09 8.67
C ILE A 13 -14.30 -13.63 9.09
N ALA A 14 -15.53 -13.17 9.34
CA ALA A 14 -15.78 -11.86 9.91
C ALA A 14 -15.37 -11.77 11.39
N GLY A 15 -15.06 -10.56 11.84
CA GLY A 15 -14.75 -10.24 13.23
C GLY A 15 -13.28 -9.90 13.49
N PRO A 16 -12.93 -9.51 14.72
CA PRO A 16 -11.61 -9.00 15.02
C PRO A 16 -10.49 -10.03 14.80
N MET A 17 -9.36 -9.53 14.32
CA MET A 17 -8.14 -10.30 14.12
C MET A 17 -7.02 -9.70 14.96
N ILE A 18 -6.38 -10.50 15.79
CA ILE A 18 -5.23 -10.09 16.59
C ILE A 18 -3.93 -10.75 16.08
N ASP A 19 -2.90 -9.94 15.99
CA ASP A 19 -1.53 -10.36 15.70
C ASP A 19 -0.71 -10.32 17.00
N VAL A 20 -0.31 -11.51 17.47
CA VAL A 20 0.41 -11.67 18.73
C VAL A 20 1.93 -11.66 18.57
N ARG A 21 2.43 -11.28 17.39
CA ARG A 21 3.85 -11.01 17.13
C ARG A 21 4.32 -9.75 17.85
N SER A 22 5.63 -9.54 17.90
CA SER A 22 6.17 -8.33 18.55
C SER A 22 5.85 -7.07 17.74
N PRO A 23 5.93 -5.88 18.36
CA PRO A 23 5.63 -4.61 17.67
C PRO A 23 6.46 -4.40 16.40
N GLY A 24 7.75 -4.71 16.40
CA GLY A 24 8.61 -4.62 15.22
C GLY A 24 8.21 -5.60 14.11
N GLU A 25 7.79 -6.82 14.46
CA GLU A 25 7.26 -7.79 13.47
C GLU A 25 5.95 -7.29 12.84
N PHE A 26 5.08 -6.63 13.60
CA PHE A 26 3.81 -6.06 13.11
C PHE A 26 4.03 -4.82 12.23
N ALA A 27 4.93 -3.92 12.65
CA ALA A 27 5.29 -2.71 11.91
C ALA A 27 6.00 -3.02 10.58
N GLN A 28 6.79 -4.10 10.53
CA GLN A 28 7.39 -4.58 9.29
C GLN A 28 6.34 -5.01 8.27
N GLY A 29 5.20 -5.52 8.73
CA GLY A 29 4.05 -5.87 7.91
C GLY A 29 3.14 -6.82 8.66
N HIS A 30 1.84 -6.69 8.46
CA HIS A 30 0.80 -7.50 9.10
C HIS A 30 -0.35 -7.78 8.13
N ILE A 31 -1.22 -8.74 8.48
CA ILE A 31 -2.44 -9.04 7.70
C ILE A 31 -3.33 -7.79 7.77
N PRO A 32 -3.80 -7.23 6.63
CA PRO A 32 -4.63 -6.03 6.65
C PRO A 32 -5.88 -6.22 7.51
N GLY A 33 -6.13 -5.28 8.42
CA GLY A 33 -7.22 -5.34 9.40
C GLY A 33 -6.88 -6.07 10.71
N ALA A 34 -5.66 -6.61 10.87
CA ALA A 34 -5.20 -7.13 12.15
C ALA A 34 -4.88 -6.01 13.16
N THR A 35 -5.23 -6.23 14.42
CA THR A 35 -4.85 -5.38 15.56
C THR A 35 -3.64 -5.99 16.27
N SER A 36 -2.63 -5.19 16.59
CA SER A 36 -1.45 -5.69 17.32
C SER A 36 -1.82 -5.94 18.79
N MET A 37 -1.60 -7.17 19.26
CA MET A 37 -1.78 -7.57 20.66
C MET A 37 -0.57 -8.42 21.07
N PRO A 38 0.62 -7.80 21.20
CA PRO A 38 1.88 -8.50 21.24
C PRO A 38 2.02 -9.37 22.49
N LEU A 39 2.34 -10.65 22.30
CA LEU A 39 2.66 -11.54 23.43
C LEU A 39 3.99 -11.15 24.09
N PHE A 40 4.91 -10.60 23.29
CA PHE A 40 6.24 -10.18 23.70
C PHE A 40 6.57 -8.81 23.11
N THR A 41 7.30 -7.99 23.87
CA THR A 41 8.03 -6.85 23.30
C THR A 41 9.13 -7.34 22.35
N ASP A 42 9.72 -6.45 21.54
CA ASP A 42 10.82 -6.84 20.65
C ASP A 42 12.04 -7.41 21.42
N ALA A 43 12.35 -6.84 22.59
CA ALA A 43 13.42 -7.31 23.47
C ALA A 43 13.10 -8.68 24.08
N GLU A 44 11.90 -8.87 24.61
CA GLU A 44 11.44 -10.16 25.16
C GLU A 44 11.43 -11.25 24.09
N ARG A 45 10.97 -10.91 22.87
CA ARG A 45 10.98 -11.82 21.72
C ARG A 45 12.41 -12.25 21.39
N ALA A 46 13.37 -11.33 21.43
CA ALA A 46 14.78 -11.65 21.19
C ALA A 46 15.35 -12.60 22.24
N ILE A 47 15.02 -12.42 23.52
CA ILE A 47 15.41 -13.31 24.62
C ILE A 47 14.86 -14.72 24.40
N VAL A 48 13.53 -14.85 24.25
CA VAL A 48 12.86 -16.14 24.07
C VAL A 48 13.35 -16.85 22.80
N GLY A 49 13.53 -16.10 21.71
CA GLY A 49 14.06 -16.64 20.46
C GLY A 49 15.50 -17.14 20.58
N THR A 50 16.34 -16.45 21.36
CA THR A 50 17.72 -16.87 21.63
C THR A 50 17.77 -18.14 22.46
N LEU A 51 16.98 -18.21 23.54
CA LEU A 51 16.86 -19.42 24.36
C LEU A 51 16.35 -20.61 23.55
N TYR A 52 15.37 -20.40 22.67
CA TYR A 52 14.84 -21.47 21.83
C TYR A 52 15.94 -22.05 20.92
N LYS A 53 16.77 -21.19 20.33
CA LYS A 53 17.86 -21.61 19.43
C LYS A 53 19.01 -22.28 20.18
N GLN A 54 19.36 -21.79 21.37
CA GLN A 54 20.56 -22.22 22.10
C GLN A 54 20.31 -23.36 23.09
N GLN A 55 19.15 -23.35 23.75
CA GLN A 55 18.83 -24.22 24.89
C GLN A 55 17.58 -25.08 24.67
N GLY A 56 16.93 -24.94 23.50
CA GLY A 56 15.79 -25.75 23.11
C GLY A 56 14.44 -25.22 23.56
N ARG A 57 13.38 -25.97 23.20
CA ARG A 57 11.98 -25.55 23.34
C ARG A 57 11.56 -25.35 24.79
N ASP A 58 11.91 -26.26 25.68
CA ASP A 58 11.34 -26.29 27.04
C ASP A 58 11.84 -25.11 27.88
N VAL A 59 13.13 -24.77 27.78
CA VAL A 59 13.72 -23.60 28.45
C VAL A 59 13.08 -22.31 27.95
N ALA A 60 12.94 -22.16 26.63
CA ALA A 60 12.30 -21.00 26.03
C ALA A 60 10.81 -20.88 26.39
N MET A 61 10.12 -22.02 26.53
CA MET A 61 8.72 -22.06 26.96
C MET A 61 8.56 -21.58 28.40
N LEU A 62 9.39 -22.06 29.33
CA LEU A 62 9.36 -21.63 30.73
C LEU A 62 9.62 -20.13 30.87
N GLU A 63 10.63 -19.62 30.16
CA GLU A 63 10.92 -18.18 30.17
C GLU A 63 9.78 -17.38 29.52
N GLY A 64 9.18 -17.89 28.44
CA GLY A 64 8.00 -17.30 27.81
C GLY A 64 6.83 -17.19 28.79
N LEU A 65 6.55 -18.24 29.56
CA LEU A 65 5.50 -18.23 30.59
C LEU A 65 5.81 -17.22 31.71
N ARG A 66 7.08 -17.11 32.14
CA ARG A 66 7.50 -16.14 33.16
C ARG A 66 7.26 -14.70 32.70
N ILE A 67 7.55 -14.40 31.44
CA ILE A 67 7.36 -13.06 30.85
C ILE A 67 5.89 -12.74 30.64
N VAL A 68 5.11 -13.71 30.14
CA VAL A 68 3.71 -13.50 29.74
C VAL A 68 2.75 -13.58 30.93
N GLY A 69 3.06 -14.38 31.96
CA GLY A 69 2.19 -14.62 33.12
C GLY A 69 1.56 -13.35 33.70
N PRO A 70 2.36 -12.29 33.99
CA PRO A 70 1.83 -11.01 34.48
C PRO A 70 0.91 -10.26 33.50
N LYS A 71 0.94 -10.58 32.21
CA LYS A 71 0.19 -9.91 31.12
C LYS A 71 -1.10 -10.65 30.74
N LEU A 72 -1.33 -11.86 31.25
CA LEU A 72 -2.44 -12.71 30.81
C LEU A 72 -3.81 -12.04 31.02
N ALA A 73 -4.03 -11.47 32.20
CA ALA A 73 -5.30 -10.83 32.53
C ALA A 73 -5.61 -9.63 31.63
N SER A 74 -4.60 -8.79 31.33
CA SER A 74 -4.78 -7.63 30.44
C SER A 74 -5.06 -8.05 29.01
N ILE A 75 -4.36 -9.07 28.49
CA ILE A 75 -4.60 -9.63 27.14
C ILE A 75 -6.06 -10.11 27.01
N VAL A 76 -6.57 -10.81 28.01
CA VAL A 76 -7.97 -11.28 28.00
C VAL A 76 -8.96 -10.12 28.05
N SER A 77 -8.69 -9.12 28.89
CA SER A 77 -9.55 -7.94 29.02
C SER A 77 -9.64 -7.17 27.69
N GLU A 78 -8.49 -6.88 27.10
CA GLU A 78 -8.39 -6.16 25.82
C GLU A 78 -9.06 -6.96 24.69
N ALA A 79 -8.88 -8.29 24.66
CA ALA A 79 -9.56 -9.13 23.68
C ALA A 79 -11.09 -9.12 23.85
N LYS A 80 -11.61 -9.02 25.07
CA LYS A 80 -13.07 -8.97 25.34
C LYS A 80 -13.67 -7.64 24.90
N GLU A 81 -12.93 -6.54 25.08
CA GLU A 81 -13.32 -5.23 24.58
C GLU A 81 -13.33 -5.20 23.05
N LEU A 82 -12.32 -5.80 22.43
CA LEU A 82 -12.20 -5.85 20.97
C LEU A 82 -13.25 -6.77 20.33
N ALA A 83 -13.56 -7.91 20.94
CA ALA A 83 -14.46 -8.94 20.43
C ALA A 83 -15.55 -9.29 21.46
N PRO A 84 -16.51 -8.38 21.73
CA PRO A 84 -17.54 -8.58 22.77
C PRO A 84 -18.49 -9.75 22.47
N GLU A 85 -18.66 -10.09 21.20
CA GLU A 85 -19.46 -11.25 20.75
C GLU A 85 -18.73 -12.60 20.95
N GLY A 86 -17.47 -12.58 21.42
CA GLY A 86 -16.70 -13.78 21.71
C GLY A 86 -16.18 -14.51 20.47
N ARG A 87 -16.21 -13.87 19.27
CA ARG A 87 -15.58 -14.37 18.05
C ARG A 87 -14.27 -13.62 17.79
N ILE A 88 -13.15 -14.34 17.71
CA ILE A 88 -11.84 -13.75 17.51
C ILE A 88 -10.91 -14.64 16.67
N ARG A 89 -10.10 -13.98 15.83
CA ARG A 89 -9.06 -14.61 15.02
C ARG A 89 -7.69 -14.25 15.58
N VAL A 90 -6.81 -15.22 15.73
CA VAL A 90 -5.48 -15.06 16.34
C VAL A 90 -4.42 -15.62 15.41
N HIS A 91 -3.38 -14.85 15.12
CA HIS A 91 -2.22 -15.38 14.41
C HIS A 91 -0.91 -14.92 15.03
N CYS A 92 0.13 -15.70 14.76
CA CYS A 92 1.51 -15.32 15.03
C CYS A 92 2.34 -15.53 13.76
N TRP A 93 3.68 -15.52 13.86
CA TRP A 93 4.56 -15.70 12.70
C TRP A 93 4.35 -17.03 11.96
N ARG A 94 4.21 -18.15 12.67
CA ARG A 94 4.15 -19.51 12.08
C ARG A 94 2.89 -20.31 12.44
N GLY A 95 1.94 -19.71 13.15
CA GLY A 95 0.73 -20.43 13.59
C GLY A 95 1.04 -21.56 14.58
N GLY A 96 2.05 -21.37 15.43
CA GLY A 96 2.50 -22.34 16.44
C GLY A 96 2.15 -21.89 17.86
N GLU A 97 3.05 -22.18 18.81
CA GLU A 97 2.83 -22.00 20.26
C GLU A 97 2.32 -20.61 20.65
N ARG A 98 2.88 -19.52 20.09
CA ARG A 98 2.46 -18.15 20.46
C ARG A 98 0.97 -17.89 20.23
N SER A 99 0.47 -18.20 19.03
CA SER A 99 -0.96 -18.04 18.73
C SER A 99 -1.80 -19.14 19.38
N GLY A 100 -1.24 -20.34 19.56
CA GLY A 100 -1.93 -21.46 20.21
C GLY A 100 -2.20 -21.21 21.69
N SER A 101 -1.22 -20.69 22.43
CA SER A 101 -1.35 -20.38 23.86
C SER A 101 -2.34 -19.25 24.11
N VAL A 102 -2.30 -18.19 23.30
CA VAL A 102 -3.29 -17.10 23.36
C VAL A 102 -4.68 -17.63 23.01
N ALA A 103 -4.81 -18.41 21.93
CA ALA A 103 -6.10 -18.99 21.56
C ALA A 103 -6.68 -19.89 22.66
N TRP A 104 -5.85 -20.70 23.31
CA TRP A 104 -6.25 -21.52 24.45
C TRP A 104 -6.72 -20.69 25.64
N MET A 105 -6.00 -19.63 25.96
CA MET A 105 -6.38 -18.72 27.04
C MET A 105 -7.74 -18.06 26.77
N LEU A 106 -7.95 -17.58 25.54
CA LEU A 106 -9.22 -16.95 25.14
C LEU A 106 -10.38 -17.95 25.16
N ASP A 107 -10.17 -19.18 24.70
CA ASP A 107 -11.16 -20.26 24.81
C ASP A 107 -11.54 -20.52 26.28
N LYS A 108 -10.57 -20.53 27.20
CA LYS A 108 -10.83 -20.64 28.65
C LYS A 108 -11.50 -19.42 29.26
N ALA A 109 -11.27 -18.24 28.69
CA ALA A 109 -11.88 -16.99 29.14
C ALA A 109 -13.34 -16.80 28.67
N GLY A 110 -13.90 -17.77 27.93
CA GLY A 110 -15.31 -17.80 27.52
C GLY A 110 -15.59 -17.31 26.11
N PHE A 111 -14.58 -17.18 25.24
CA PHE A 111 -14.80 -16.84 23.83
C PHE A 111 -15.49 -18.01 23.11
N ALA A 112 -16.63 -17.73 22.48
CA ALA A 112 -17.43 -18.73 21.78
C ALA A 112 -16.69 -19.34 20.58
N GLU A 113 -15.98 -18.50 19.82
CA GLU A 113 -15.30 -18.89 18.58
C GLU A 113 -13.88 -18.32 18.51
N VAL A 114 -12.89 -19.18 18.68
CA VAL A 114 -11.47 -18.80 18.58
C VAL A 114 -10.85 -19.48 17.37
N HIS A 115 -10.34 -18.69 16.43
CA HIS A 115 -9.73 -19.18 15.19
C HIS A 115 -8.24 -18.90 15.16
N THR A 116 -7.44 -19.85 14.68
CA THR A 116 -6.00 -19.64 14.45
C THR A 116 -5.62 -19.87 12.99
N LEU A 117 -4.62 -19.14 12.50
CA LEU A 117 -4.13 -19.29 11.13
C LEU A 117 -3.07 -20.39 11.04
N LYS A 118 -3.35 -21.45 10.27
CA LYS A 118 -2.38 -22.50 9.97
C LYS A 118 -1.17 -21.91 9.24
N GLY A 119 0.03 -22.14 9.78
CA GLY A 119 1.27 -21.61 9.20
C GLY A 119 1.50 -20.11 9.45
N GLY A 120 0.55 -19.42 10.11
CA GLY A 120 0.67 -18.03 10.56
C GLY A 120 0.92 -17.02 9.44
N TYR A 121 1.41 -15.85 9.83
CA TYR A 121 1.71 -14.76 8.92
C TYR A 121 2.70 -15.16 7.82
N LYS A 122 3.66 -16.06 8.10
CA LYS A 122 4.58 -16.57 7.06
C LYS A 122 3.84 -17.26 5.93
N ALA A 123 2.85 -18.11 6.24
CA ALA A 123 2.06 -18.79 5.22
C ALA A 123 1.20 -17.79 4.45
N PHE A 124 0.59 -16.82 5.13
CA PHE A 124 -0.12 -15.70 4.52
C PHE A 124 0.78 -14.92 3.54
N ARG A 125 2.02 -14.59 3.92
CA ARG A 125 2.96 -13.87 3.03
C ARG A 125 3.29 -14.64 1.77
N ASN A 126 3.52 -15.95 1.88
CA ASN A 126 3.72 -16.77 0.69
C ASN A 126 2.48 -16.79 -0.21
N HIS A 127 1.29 -16.82 0.37
CA HIS A 127 0.03 -16.76 -0.37
C HIS A 127 -0.15 -15.42 -1.09
N VAL A 128 0.09 -14.30 -0.42
CA VAL A 128 0.08 -12.95 -1.02
C VAL A 128 1.00 -12.87 -2.24
N LEU A 129 2.27 -13.28 -2.06
CA LEU A 129 3.27 -13.19 -3.12
C LEU A 129 2.93 -14.09 -4.32
N ALA A 130 2.36 -15.27 -4.06
CA ALA A 130 1.90 -16.17 -5.12
C ALA A 130 0.67 -15.61 -5.87
N GLY A 131 -0.23 -14.93 -5.17
CA GLY A 131 -1.46 -14.35 -5.74
C GLY A 131 -1.20 -13.32 -6.84
N PHE A 132 -0.08 -12.58 -6.77
CA PHE A 132 0.28 -11.58 -7.79
C PHE A 132 0.54 -12.13 -9.19
N ALA A 133 0.72 -13.44 -9.34
CA ALA A 133 0.86 -14.08 -10.64
C ALA A 133 -0.49 -14.29 -11.35
N ALA A 134 -1.61 -14.18 -10.63
CA ALA A 134 -2.94 -14.28 -11.23
C ALA A 134 -3.16 -13.12 -12.23
N PRO A 135 -3.74 -13.41 -13.41
CA PRO A 135 -4.02 -12.38 -14.41
C PRO A 135 -5.14 -11.46 -13.92
N LEU A 136 -4.95 -10.16 -14.10
CA LEU A 136 -5.93 -9.10 -13.85
C LEU A 136 -6.29 -8.42 -15.17
N LYS A 137 -7.57 -8.14 -15.38
CA LYS A 137 -8.02 -7.28 -16.50
C LYS A 137 -7.74 -5.82 -16.13
N LEU A 138 -6.54 -5.35 -16.44
CA LEU A 138 -6.10 -4.00 -16.09
C LEU A 138 -6.34 -2.99 -17.22
N ALA A 139 -6.70 -1.77 -16.85
CA ALA A 139 -6.53 -0.57 -17.67
C ALA A 139 -5.77 0.49 -16.87
N VAL A 140 -4.95 1.29 -17.56
CA VAL A 140 -4.07 2.27 -16.91
C VAL A 140 -4.56 3.67 -17.18
N MET A 141 -4.73 4.45 -16.10
CA MET A 141 -4.87 5.90 -16.17
C MET A 141 -3.48 6.54 -16.21
N GLY A 142 -3.06 6.88 -17.42
CA GLY A 142 -1.81 7.57 -17.70
C GLY A 142 -1.94 9.08 -17.65
N GLY A 143 -0.81 9.75 -17.42
CA GLY A 143 -0.71 11.20 -17.42
C GLY A 143 0.59 11.66 -16.78
N TYR A 144 1.01 12.88 -17.12
CA TYR A 144 2.19 13.48 -16.50
C TYR A 144 1.96 13.82 -15.02
N THR A 145 3.03 14.10 -14.28
CA THR A 145 2.93 14.68 -12.93
C THR A 145 2.10 15.97 -12.97
N GLY A 146 1.15 16.10 -12.04
CA GLY A 146 0.21 17.21 -11.97
C GLY A 146 -1.06 17.04 -12.83
N THR A 147 -1.23 15.92 -13.55
CA THR A 147 -2.46 15.64 -14.32
C THR A 147 -3.68 15.37 -13.44
N GLY A 148 -3.52 15.00 -12.15
CA GLY A 148 -4.64 14.71 -11.25
C GLY A 148 -5.13 13.26 -11.32
N LYS A 149 -4.21 12.30 -11.45
CA LYS A 149 -4.54 10.86 -11.61
C LYS A 149 -5.37 10.30 -10.44
N THR A 150 -5.06 10.70 -9.21
CA THR A 150 -5.85 10.33 -8.01
C THR A 150 -7.30 10.82 -8.12
N GLU A 151 -7.52 12.04 -8.63
CA GLU A 151 -8.85 12.59 -8.86
C GLU A 151 -9.59 11.80 -9.95
N LEU A 152 -8.89 11.45 -11.04
CA LEU A 152 -9.43 10.61 -12.11
C LEU A 152 -9.85 9.22 -11.60
N LEU A 153 -9.01 8.56 -10.80
CA LEU A 153 -9.38 7.29 -10.16
C LEU A 153 -10.60 7.45 -9.25
N SER A 154 -10.71 8.56 -8.52
CA SER A 154 -11.90 8.82 -7.71
C SER A 154 -13.16 8.95 -8.56
N HIS A 155 -13.12 9.70 -9.66
CA HIS A 155 -14.25 9.82 -10.58
C HIS A 155 -14.61 8.47 -11.23
N LEU A 156 -13.63 7.62 -11.53
CA LEU A 156 -13.88 6.26 -12.02
C LEU A 156 -14.62 5.41 -10.99
N ARG A 157 -14.25 5.48 -9.71
CA ARG A 157 -15.00 4.81 -8.63
C ARG A 157 -16.44 5.32 -8.53
N ASP A 158 -16.65 6.64 -8.64
CA ASP A 158 -17.99 7.24 -8.62
C ASP A 158 -18.86 6.80 -9.80
N LEU A 159 -18.23 6.39 -10.91
CA LEU A 159 -18.85 5.78 -12.08
C LEU A 159 -19.02 4.25 -11.97
N GLY A 160 -18.76 3.67 -10.79
CA GLY A 160 -18.93 2.23 -10.53
C GLY A 160 -17.79 1.34 -11.00
N GLN A 161 -16.65 1.91 -11.40
CA GLN A 161 -15.48 1.14 -11.83
C GLN A 161 -14.64 0.68 -10.65
N GLN A 162 -13.91 -0.42 -10.84
CA GLN A 162 -12.92 -0.89 -9.88
C GLN A 162 -11.61 -0.13 -10.08
N THR A 163 -10.99 0.34 -9.00
CA THR A 163 -9.73 1.09 -9.08
C THR A 163 -8.74 0.64 -8.01
N ILE A 164 -7.47 0.49 -8.38
CA ILE A 164 -6.34 0.37 -7.46
C ILE A 164 -5.58 1.70 -7.46
N ASP A 165 -5.60 2.38 -6.33
CA ASP A 165 -4.87 3.62 -6.07
C ASP A 165 -3.51 3.26 -5.44
N LEU A 166 -2.47 3.18 -6.27
CA LEU A 166 -1.16 2.70 -5.83
C LEU A 166 -0.45 3.75 -4.97
N GLU A 167 -0.63 5.03 -5.29
CA GLU A 167 -0.10 6.13 -4.50
C GLU A 167 -0.68 6.14 -3.08
N ALA A 168 -2.00 5.94 -2.93
CA ALA A 168 -2.66 5.84 -1.64
C ALA A 168 -2.20 4.61 -0.84
N LEU A 169 -2.08 3.43 -1.46
CA LEU A 169 -1.56 2.24 -0.79
C LEU A 169 -0.10 2.43 -0.33
N ALA A 170 0.67 3.24 -1.06
CA ALA A 170 2.06 3.57 -0.75
C ALA A 170 2.23 4.78 0.18
N ASN A 171 1.17 5.49 0.55
CA ASN A 171 1.19 6.82 1.18
C ASN A 171 2.24 7.74 0.52
N HIS A 172 2.26 7.77 -0.82
CA HIS A 172 3.30 8.49 -1.55
C HIS A 172 2.91 8.78 -3.00
N LYS A 173 2.93 10.06 -3.41
CA LYS A 173 2.54 10.53 -4.76
C LYS A 173 3.60 10.38 -5.86
N GLY A 174 4.27 9.23 -5.95
CA GLY A 174 5.17 8.88 -7.07
C GLY A 174 6.38 9.79 -7.39
N SER A 175 6.66 10.85 -6.63
CA SER A 175 7.62 11.91 -6.97
C SER A 175 8.57 12.27 -5.82
N SER A 176 9.60 13.10 -6.05
CA SER A 176 10.50 13.52 -4.95
C SER A 176 9.79 14.37 -3.89
N TYR A 177 8.65 14.96 -4.26
CA TYR A 177 7.73 15.68 -3.40
C TYR A 177 6.66 14.76 -2.78
N GLY A 178 6.54 13.52 -3.24
CA GLY A 178 5.36 12.68 -3.03
C GLY A 178 5.10 12.23 -1.60
N ALA A 179 6.07 12.36 -0.70
CA ALA A 179 5.89 12.12 0.74
C ALA A 179 5.35 13.33 1.51
N ILE A 180 5.38 14.53 0.92
CA ILE A 180 5.00 15.76 1.61
C ILE A 180 3.48 15.76 1.85
N GLY A 181 3.11 15.82 3.13
CA GLY A 181 1.71 15.81 3.58
C GLY A 181 1.06 14.44 3.61
N GLU A 182 1.82 13.37 3.35
CA GLU A 182 1.33 11.99 3.43
C GLU A 182 1.59 11.37 4.81
N ALA A 183 0.84 10.31 5.10
CA ALA A 183 1.14 9.44 6.24
C ALA A 183 2.50 8.73 6.04
N PRO A 184 3.10 8.17 7.11
CA PRO A 184 4.31 7.38 6.97
C PRO A 184 4.16 6.29 5.91
N GLN A 185 5.07 6.28 4.93
CA GLN A 185 5.07 5.28 3.87
C GLN A 185 5.25 3.88 4.48
N PRO A 186 4.44 2.87 4.09
CA PRO A 186 4.63 1.50 4.55
C PRO A 186 6.01 0.94 4.16
N THR A 187 6.36 -0.20 4.74
CA THR A 187 7.43 -1.05 4.21
C THR A 187 6.99 -1.67 2.89
N THR A 188 7.92 -2.16 2.07
CA THR A 188 7.57 -2.91 0.85
C THR A 188 6.70 -4.13 1.17
N GLU A 189 7.00 -4.85 2.24
CA GLU A 189 6.24 -6.02 2.65
C GLU A 189 4.79 -5.67 3.03
N HIS A 190 4.58 -4.56 3.73
CA HIS A 190 3.23 -4.13 4.10
C HIS A 190 2.48 -3.54 2.90
N PHE A 191 3.16 -2.79 2.03
CA PHE A 191 2.59 -2.34 0.75
C PHE A 191 2.07 -3.52 -0.08
N GLU A 192 2.84 -4.61 -0.17
CA GLU A 192 2.41 -5.83 -0.84
C GLU A 192 1.17 -6.47 -0.17
N ASN A 193 1.10 -6.51 1.18
CA ASN A 193 -0.11 -6.96 1.87
C ASN A 193 -1.33 -6.11 1.51
N LEU A 194 -1.17 -4.78 1.50
CA LEU A 194 -2.25 -3.84 1.21
C LEU A 194 -2.71 -3.98 -0.24
N LEU A 195 -1.77 -4.08 -1.19
CA LEU A 195 -2.06 -4.30 -2.60
C LEU A 195 -2.82 -5.60 -2.84
N TRP A 196 -2.36 -6.72 -2.27
CA TRP A 196 -3.07 -7.99 -2.38
C TRP A 196 -4.47 -7.93 -1.77
N ASN A 197 -4.63 -7.32 -0.58
CA ASN A 197 -5.95 -7.17 0.03
C ASN A 197 -6.88 -6.24 -0.78
N ALA A 198 -6.33 -5.27 -1.51
CA ALA A 198 -7.11 -4.45 -2.43
C ALA A 198 -7.60 -5.28 -3.64
N THR A 199 -6.74 -6.11 -4.22
CA THR A 199 -7.10 -6.97 -5.37
C THR A 199 -8.09 -8.07 -5.01
N GLU A 200 -7.99 -8.67 -3.82
CA GLU A 200 -8.91 -9.74 -3.37
C GLU A 200 -10.35 -9.29 -3.19
N ARG A 201 -10.57 -7.98 -3.05
CA ARG A 201 -11.92 -7.40 -2.90
C ARG A 201 -12.56 -7.05 -4.25
N MET A 202 -11.86 -7.32 -5.35
CA MET A 202 -12.29 -6.99 -6.70
C MET A 202 -12.79 -8.23 -7.42
N ASP A 203 -13.72 -8.00 -8.35
CA ASP A 203 -14.12 -8.95 -9.37
C ASP A 203 -13.05 -8.94 -10.47
N VAL A 204 -12.20 -9.97 -10.47
CA VAL A 204 -11.08 -10.10 -11.43
C VAL A 204 -11.55 -10.29 -12.88
N GLU A 205 -12.82 -10.62 -13.09
CA GLU A 205 -13.41 -10.72 -14.43
C GLU A 205 -13.85 -9.37 -15.00
N LYS A 206 -13.85 -8.30 -14.19
CA LYS A 206 -14.12 -6.94 -14.65
C LYS A 206 -12.84 -6.13 -14.76
N LEU A 207 -12.89 -5.08 -15.56
CA LEU A 207 -11.79 -4.12 -15.69
C LEU A 207 -11.44 -3.47 -14.34
N ILE A 208 -10.14 -3.36 -14.07
CA ILE A 208 -9.56 -2.70 -12.90
C ILE A 208 -8.64 -1.58 -13.37
N TRP A 209 -8.97 -0.35 -13.00
CA TRP A 209 -8.17 0.82 -13.32
C TRP A 209 -7.03 1.03 -12.33
N VAL A 210 -5.86 1.39 -12.82
CA VAL A 210 -4.67 1.65 -12.00
C VAL A 210 -3.88 2.85 -12.54
N GLU A 211 -3.14 3.54 -11.68
CA GLU A 211 -2.26 4.64 -12.08
C GLU A 211 -1.05 4.17 -12.90
N ASP A 212 -0.60 4.99 -13.86
CA ASP A 212 0.67 4.80 -14.57
C ASP A 212 1.86 5.23 -13.69
N GLU A 213 2.18 4.41 -12.70
CA GLU A 213 3.34 4.61 -11.84
C GLU A 213 4.58 3.86 -12.32
N SER A 214 5.74 4.39 -11.92
CA SER A 214 6.99 3.64 -12.06
C SER A 214 6.97 2.42 -11.14
N GLN A 215 7.82 1.43 -11.39
CA GLN A 215 7.87 0.26 -10.51
C GLN A 215 8.20 0.61 -9.04
N LEU A 216 8.89 1.74 -8.82
CA LEU A 216 9.14 2.26 -7.48
C LEU A 216 8.21 3.45 -7.19
N ILE A 217 7.53 3.40 -6.06
CA ILE A 217 6.72 4.52 -5.54
C ILE A 217 7.36 4.95 -4.22
N GLY A 218 8.15 6.02 -4.25
CA GLY A 218 9.03 6.36 -3.12
C GLY A 218 10.02 5.23 -2.85
N ARG A 219 9.93 4.58 -1.68
CA ARG A 219 10.79 3.45 -1.30
C ARG A 219 10.20 2.06 -1.55
N VAL A 220 8.90 1.97 -1.83
CA VAL A 220 8.24 0.67 -2.04
C VAL A 220 8.31 0.28 -3.51
N LYS A 221 8.35 -1.03 -3.76
CA LYS A 221 8.41 -1.62 -5.11
C LYS A 221 7.11 -2.34 -5.42
N ILE A 222 6.51 -2.04 -6.56
CA ILE A 222 5.41 -2.83 -7.14
C ILE A 222 5.95 -4.23 -7.48
N PRO A 223 5.30 -5.32 -7.02
CA PRO A 223 5.68 -6.68 -7.37
C PRO A 223 5.90 -6.85 -8.88
N ASP A 224 6.96 -7.55 -9.26
CA ASP A 224 7.33 -7.71 -10.68
C ASP A 224 6.17 -8.27 -11.50
N ALA A 225 5.45 -9.27 -10.97
CA ALA A 225 4.31 -9.89 -11.65
C ALA A 225 3.15 -8.90 -11.94
N ILE A 226 2.79 -8.03 -10.98
CA ILE A 226 1.77 -6.99 -11.19
C ILE A 226 2.29 -5.92 -12.14
N PHE A 227 3.55 -5.48 -11.95
CA PHE A 227 4.12 -4.43 -12.78
C PHE A 227 4.15 -4.83 -14.26
N GLN A 228 4.52 -6.07 -14.59
CA GLN A 228 4.48 -6.54 -15.98
C GLN A 228 3.06 -6.49 -16.58
N GLN A 229 2.03 -6.83 -15.80
CA GLN A 229 0.64 -6.71 -16.24
C GLN A 229 0.26 -5.24 -16.50
N ILE A 230 0.63 -4.31 -15.61
CA ILE A 230 0.41 -2.85 -15.80
C ILE A 230 1.09 -2.35 -17.08
N ARG A 231 2.28 -2.89 -17.41
CA ARG A 231 3.08 -2.46 -18.56
C ARG A 231 2.46 -2.83 -19.90
N ILE A 232 1.78 -3.96 -19.99
CA ILE A 232 1.12 -4.43 -21.22
C ILE A 232 -0.35 -4.02 -21.30
N ALA A 233 -0.94 -3.61 -20.17
CA ALA A 233 -2.32 -3.14 -20.11
C ALA A 233 -2.54 -1.90 -20.99
N PRO A 234 -3.74 -1.76 -21.59
CA PRO A 234 -4.11 -0.54 -22.29
C PRO A 234 -3.98 0.69 -21.39
N CYS A 235 -3.50 1.79 -21.96
CA CYS A 235 -3.21 3.03 -21.25
C CYS A 235 -4.01 4.18 -21.85
N TYR A 236 -4.91 4.73 -21.05
CA TYR A 236 -5.61 5.95 -21.35
C TYR A 236 -4.83 7.15 -20.80
N PHE A 237 -4.17 7.88 -21.69
CA PHE A 237 -3.23 8.94 -21.32
C PHE A 237 -3.88 10.32 -21.42
N ALA A 238 -4.12 10.95 -20.27
CA ALA A 238 -4.64 12.31 -20.17
C ALA A 238 -3.53 13.35 -20.37
N ASP A 239 -3.50 13.96 -21.56
CA ASP A 239 -2.51 14.96 -21.96
C ASP A 239 -2.96 16.37 -21.53
N VAL A 240 -2.59 16.73 -20.31
CA VAL A 240 -2.90 18.03 -19.70
C VAL A 240 -1.78 19.04 -19.95
N PRO A 241 -2.09 20.27 -20.42
CA PRO A 241 -1.10 21.32 -20.62
C PRO A 241 -0.21 21.56 -19.40
N ARG A 242 1.07 21.82 -19.65
CA ARG A 242 2.09 21.93 -18.60
C ARG A 242 1.79 23.06 -17.62
N GLU A 243 1.27 24.17 -18.11
CA GLU A 243 0.92 25.35 -17.33
C GLU A 243 -0.22 25.04 -16.34
N GLU A 244 -1.23 24.27 -16.77
CA GLU A 244 -2.32 23.84 -15.88
C GLU A 244 -1.81 22.86 -14.81
N ARG A 245 -0.93 21.93 -15.20
CA ARG A 245 -0.28 21.01 -14.25
C ARG A 245 0.55 21.77 -13.22
N ALA A 246 1.31 22.78 -13.65
CA ALA A 246 2.08 23.64 -12.75
C ALA A 246 1.18 24.39 -11.77
N ALA A 247 0.08 24.99 -12.26
CA ALA A 247 -0.89 25.67 -11.39
C ALA A 247 -1.52 24.73 -10.35
N ARG A 248 -1.87 23.50 -10.75
CA ARG A 248 -2.36 22.48 -9.81
C ARG A 248 -1.30 22.10 -8.77
N LEU A 249 -0.06 21.85 -9.20
CA LEU A 249 1.04 21.53 -8.29
C LEU A 249 1.33 22.64 -7.28
N VAL A 250 1.19 23.91 -7.69
CA VAL A 250 1.28 25.05 -6.77
C VAL A 250 0.16 25.00 -5.73
N ALA A 251 -1.07 24.68 -6.11
CA ALA A 251 -2.17 24.52 -5.17
C ALA A 251 -1.96 23.33 -4.21
N ASP A 252 -1.44 22.21 -4.71
CA ASP A 252 -1.20 21.00 -3.93
C ASP A 252 -0.07 21.15 -2.92
N TYR A 253 1.05 21.76 -3.34
CA TYR A 253 2.29 21.81 -2.56
C TYR A 253 2.61 23.17 -1.94
N GLY A 254 2.04 24.27 -2.45
CA GLY A 254 2.38 25.63 -2.00
C GLY A 254 2.00 25.94 -0.55
N LYS A 255 1.15 25.10 0.05
CA LYS A 255 0.78 25.18 1.47
C LYS A 255 1.83 24.61 2.44
N TYR A 256 2.84 23.89 1.94
CA TYR A 256 3.86 23.26 2.78
C TYR A 256 5.09 24.15 3.00
N PRO A 257 5.87 23.93 4.07
CA PRO A 257 7.05 24.74 4.37
C PRO A 257 8.07 24.74 3.23
N LYS A 258 8.62 25.92 2.91
CA LYS A 258 9.65 26.10 1.86
C LYS A 258 10.84 25.15 2.03
N ASP A 259 11.27 24.86 3.26
CA ASP A 259 12.39 23.96 3.50
C ASP A 259 12.13 22.54 3.00
N GLN A 260 10.89 22.04 3.12
CA GLN A 260 10.52 20.72 2.61
C GLN A 260 10.52 20.70 1.07
N LEU A 261 10.01 21.77 0.44
CA LEU A 261 10.01 21.92 -1.02
C LEU A 261 11.45 22.05 -1.56
N ALA A 262 12.31 22.79 -0.85
CA ALA A 262 13.72 22.94 -1.19
C ALA A 262 14.45 21.60 -1.12
N GLU A 263 14.20 20.80 -0.07
CA GLU A 263 14.80 19.48 0.09
C GLU A 263 14.33 18.51 -1.00
N ALA A 264 13.04 18.52 -1.34
CA ALA A 264 12.49 17.73 -2.46
C ALA A 264 13.07 18.14 -3.83
N THR A 265 13.33 19.43 -4.04
CA THR A 265 14.02 19.95 -5.24
C THR A 265 15.45 19.45 -5.32
N LYS A 266 16.21 19.52 -4.21
CA LYS A 266 17.62 19.08 -4.15
C LYS A 266 17.77 17.59 -4.45
N ARG A 267 16.81 16.75 -4.05
CA ARG A 267 16.83 15.29 -4.35
C ARG A 267 16.89 14.98 -5.85
N ILE A 268 16.38 15.86 -6.71
CA ILE A 268 16.39 15.68 -8.17
C ILE A 268 17.46 16.52 -8.87
N GLU A 269 18.34 17.23 -8.15
CA GLU A 269 19.37 18.11 -8.70
C GLU A 269 20.20 17.44 -9.80
N LYS A 270 20.69 16.22 -9.55
CA LYS A 270 21.48 15.46 -10.53
C LYS A 270 20.74 15.19 -11.84
N ARG A 271 19.39 15.19 -11.82
CA ARG A 271 18.53 14.89 -12.97
C ARG A 271 18.05 16.15 -13.69
N ILE A 272 17.75 17.24 -12.97
CA ILE A 272 17.39 18.54 -13.57
C ILE A 272 18.63 19.36 -13.99
N GLY A 273 19.79 19.11 -13.38
CA GLY A 273 21.02 19.85 -13.55
C GLY A 273 21.20 20.95 -12.47
N PRO A 274 22.45 21.26 -12.08
CA PRO A 274 22.72 22.17 -10.96
C PRO A 274 22.22 23.60 -11.20
N GLN A 275 22.28 24.08 -12.44
CA GLN A 275 21.78 25.42 -12.79
C GLN A 275 20.26 25.53 -12.63
N HIS A 276 19.50 24.54 -13.13
CA HIS A 276 18.05 24.50 -12.95
C HIS A 276 17.65 24.35 -11.48
N CYS A 277 18.39 23.53 -10.71
CA CYS A 277 18.18 23.39 -9.28
C CYS A 277 18.37 24.73 -8.56
N LYS A 278 19.48 25.43 -8.84
CA LYS A 278 19.75 26.75 -8.29
C LYS A 278 18.63 27.75 -8.62
N THR A 279 18.23 27.84 -9.88
CA THR A 279 17.13 28.73 -10.31
C THR A 279 15.80 28.37 -9.65
N ALA A 280 15.48 27.08 -9.49
CA ALA A 280 14.28 26.66 -8.77
C ALA A 280 14.33 27.05 -7.28
N LEU A 281 15.47 26.89 -6.62
CA LEU A 281 15.63 27.29 -5.21
C LEU A 281 15.56 28.81 -5.02
N GLU A 282 16.09 29.59 -5.97
CA GLU A 282 15.96 31.06 -6.00
C GLU A 282 14.49 31.48 -6.20
N ALA A 283 13.77 30.84 -7.14
CA ALA A 283 12.34 31.07 -7.35
C ALA A 283 11.52 30.74 -6.08
N LEU A 284 11.82 29.62 -5.42
CA LEU A 284 11.19 29.22 -4.16
C LEU A 284 11.44 30.24 -3.03
N ALA A 285 12.65 30.78 -2.93
CA ALA A 285 12.97 31.82 -1.96
C ALA A 285 12.10 33.07 -2.15
N ASN A 286 11.82 33.43 -3.41
CA ASN A 286 11.02 34.57 -3.83
C ASN A 286 9.50 34.28 -3.93
N ASP A 287 9.00 33.15 -3.40
CA ASP A 287 7.59 32.73 -3.46
C ASP A 287 7.05 32.47 -4.89
N ASP A 288 7.92 32.35 -5.88
CA ASP A 288 7.55 32.00 -7.26
C ASP A 288 7.47 30.47 -7.43
N LEU A 289 6.45 29.89 -6.80
CA LEU A 289 6.19 28.45 -6.85
C LEU A 289 5.82 27.94 -8.25
N PHE A 290 5.26 28.81 -9.10
CA PHE A 290 4.92 28.44 -10.47
C PHE A 290 6.19 28.15 -11.27
N THR A 291 7.21 29.01 -11.17
CA THR A 291 8.51 28.75 -11.79
C THR A 291 9.18 27.50 -11.23
N VAL A 292 9.08 27.24 -9.93
CA VAL A 292 9.56 25.97 -9.32
C VAL A 292 8.90 24.77 -9.97
N ALA A 293 7.56 24.77 -10.08
CA ALA A 293 6.80 23.70 -10.71
C ALA A 293 7.18 23.54 -12.18
N MET A 294 7.26 24.63 -12.93
CA MET A 294 7.66 24.60 -14.34
C MET A 294 9.05 23.98 -14.50
N ILE A 295 10.07 24.42 -13.76
CA ILE A 295 11.42 23.87 -13.88
C ILE A 295 11.44 22.37 -13.59
N THR A 296 10.83 21.95 -12.47
CA THR A 296 10.84 20.56 -12.04
C THR A 296 10.06 19.63 -12.96
N LEU A 297 8.96 20.10 -13.56
CA LEU A 297 8.19 19.36 -14.57
C LEU A 297 9.04 18.98 -15.80
N THR A 298 10.09 19.74 -16.15
CA THR A 298 11.00 19.37 -17.26
C THR A 298 11.59 17.98 -17.06
N TYR A 299 11.90 17.62 -15.81
CA TYR A 299 12.48 16.33 -15.48
C TYR A 299 11.43 15.21 -15.40
N TYR A 300 10.29 15.50 -14.79
CA TYR A 300 9.21 14.50 -14.69
C TYR A 300 8.66 14.14 -16.07
N ASP A 301 8.40 15.12 -16.94
CA ASP A 301 7.88 14.87 -18.29
C ASP A 301 8.85 13.99 -19.10
N LYS A 302 10.18 14.22 -19.00
CA LYS A 302 11.20 13.35 -19.62
C LYS A 302 11.15 11.92 -19.09
N THR A 303 10.99 11.75 -17.78
CA THR A 303 10.94 10.43 -17.14
C THR A 303 9.69 9.66 -17.55
N TYR A 304 8.54 10.35 -17.60
CA TYR A 304 7.28 9.78 -18.07
C TYR A 304 7.33 9.39 -19.54
N LEU A 305 7.85 10.25 -20.42
CA LEU A 305 8.01 9.91 -21.84
C LEU A 305 8.89 8.68 -22.05
N HIS A 306 9.97 8.53 -21.27
CA HIS A 306 10.79 7.32 -21.31
C HIS A 306 10.03 6.07 -20.84
N GLY A 307 9.20 6.19 -19.79
CA GLY A 307 8.34 5.10 -19.33
C GLY A 307 7.26 4.72 -20.34
N LEU A 308 6.61 5.71 -20.94
CA LEU A 308 5.58 5.50 -21.96
C LEU A 308 6.17 4.89 -23.24
N GLY A 309 7.36 5.32 -23.66
CA GLY A 309 8.06 4.77 -24.84
C GLY A 309 8.47 3.30 -24.72
N LYS A 310 8.40 2.72 -23.51
CA LYS A 310 8.56 1.27 -23.30
C LYS A 310 7.26 0.48 -23.43
N ARG A 311 6.11 1.14 -23.65
CA ARG A 311 4.82 0.48 -23.90
C ARG A 311 4.67 0.26 -25.40
N ASP A 312 3.85 -0.71 -25.79
CA ASP A 312 3.39 -0.79 -27.18
C ASP A 312 2.57 0.48 -27.49
N PRO A 313 2.94 1.28 -28.50
CA PRO A 313 2.21 2.49 -28.87
C PRO A 313 0.74 2.22 -29.24
N THR A 314 0.41 1.02 -29.74
CA THR A 314 -0.96 0.63 -30.09
C THR A 314 -1.86 0.46 -28.87
N CYS A 315 -1.28 0.25 -27.69
CA CYS A 315 -1.99 0.15 -26.42
C CYS A 315 -2.15 1.50 -25.71
N VAL A 316 -1.73 2.62 -26.32
CA VAL A 316 -1.78 3.95 -25.68
C VAL A 316 -2.76 4.86 -26.43
N THR A 317 -3.87 5.18 -25.78
CA THR A 317 -4.83 6.18 -26.26
C THR A 317 -4.54 7.52 -25.60
N ARG A 318 -3.98 8.46 -26.36
CA ARG A 318 -3.73 9.83 -25.87
C ARG A 318 -4.93 10.72 -26.11
N VAL A 319 -5.39 11.40 -25.07
CA VAL A 319 -6.50 12.34 -25.16
C VAL A 319 -6.11 13.72 -24.64
N PRO A 320 -6.39 14.80 -25.39
CA PRO A 320 -6.31 16.15 -24.85
C PRO A 320 -7.19 16.29 -23.61
N ALA A 321 -6.65 16.88 -22.56
CA ALA A 321 -7.29 16.96 -21.26
C ALA A 321 -7.07 18.34 -20.62
N SER A 322 -7.99 18.76 -19.76
CA SER A 322 -7.82 19.92 -18.87
C SER A 322 -8.04 19.50 -17.43
N THR A 323 -7.31 20.14 -16.51
CA THR A 323 -7.49 19.99 -15.06
C THR A 323 -8.92 20.23 -14.58
N LYS A 324 -9.73 20.95 -15.35
CA LYS A 324 -11.13 21.30 -15.04
C LYS A 324 -12.14 20.21 -15.41
N ASP A 325 -11.77 19.26 -16.28
CA ASP A 325 -12.70 18.31 -16.90
C ASP A 325 -12.41 16.85 -16.53
N MET A 326 -11.75 16.60 -15.38
CA MET A 326 -11.31 15.27 -14.94
C MET A 326 -12.46 14.24 -14.95
N ARG A 327 -13.67 14.64 -14.52
CA ARG A 327 -14.84 13.75 -14.55
C ARG A 327 -15.27 13.36 -15.96
N ALA A 328 -15.21 14.28 -16.92
CA ALA A 328 -15.54 13.99 -18.32
C ALA A 328 -14.52 13.02 -18.94
N ILE A 329 -13.23 13.16 -18.57
CA ILE A 329 -12.16 12.25 -18.99
C ILE A 329 -12.39 10.85 -18.42
N ALA A 330 -12.73 10.72 -17.14
CA ALA A 330 -13.08 9.44 -16.54
C ALA A 330 -14.28 8.77 -17.24
N LYS A 331 -15.33 9.54 -17.54
CA LYS A 331 -16.51 9.04 -18.27
C LYS A 331 -16.15 8.54 -19.67
N LYS A 332 -15.35 9.30 -20.41
CA LYS A 332 -14.90 8.91 -21.74
C LYS A 332 -14.02 7.64 -21.69
N ALA A 333 -13.14 7.54 -20.71
CA ALA A 333 -12.34 6.33 -20.48
C ALA A 333 -13.24 5.10 -20.22
N THR A 334 -14.30 5.25 -19.43
CA THR A 334 -15.24 4.13 -19.21
C THR A 334 -16.03 3.72 -20.45
N GLU A 335 -16.38 4.67 -21.31
CA GLU A 335 -17.12 4.39 -22.55
C GLU A 335 -16.23 3.63 -23.54
N GLU A 336 -15.00 4.10 -23.76
CA GLU A 336 -14.06 3.49 -24.71
C GLU A 336 -13.59 2.08 -24.30
N TYR A 337 -13.43 1.84 -23.00
CA TYR A 337 -12.96 0.55 -22.49
C TYR A 337 -14.10 -0.38 -22.02
N GLY A 338 -15.31 0.15 -21.84
CA GLY A 338 -16.51 -0.62 -21.46
C GLY A 338 -17.20 -1.31 -22.65
N GLU A 339 -17.08 -0.78 -23.86
CA GLU A 339 -17.72 -1.35 -25.07
C GLU A 339 -17.04 -2.64 -25.60
N HIS A 340 -15.85 -2.98 -25.09
CA HIS A 340 -15.11 -4.17 -25.52
C HIS A 340 -15.55 -5.49 -24.84
N GLU A 341 -16.55 -5.48 -23.95
CA GLU A 341 -17.10 -6.70 -23.31
C GLU A 341 -18.23 -7.40 -24.12
N HIS A 342 -18.56 -6.92 -25.32
CA HIS A 342 -19.68 -7.44 -26.12
C HIS A 342 -19.34 -7.96 -27.52
N HIS A 343 -18.08 -8.30 -27.80
CA HIS A 343 -17.70 -8.92 -29.08
C HIS A 343 -17.07 -10.30 -28.96
#